data_AF-B8B855-F1
#
_entry.id   AF-B8B855-F1
#
_cell.length_a   1.000
_cell.length_b   1.000
_cell.length_c   1.000
_cell.angle_alpha   90.00
_cell.angle_beta   90.00
_cell.angle_gamma   90.00
#
_symmetry.space_group_name_H-M   'P 1'
#
loop_
_entity.id
_entity.type
_entity.pdbx_description
1 polymer ?
#
loop_
_entity_poly.entity_id
_entity_poly.type
_entity_poly.pdbx_seq_one_letter_code
_entity_poly.pdbx_strand_id
1 'polypeptide(L)'
;MKTTKGGKVMNPTDAFRKEQRKKELKRNKKERKKVREVGILKKDPEAILEQIEKLEKMKADGALDKARKHKKRQLEDTYNLIVKKRKEYEEKMKEKAILDHQRGRPAAEEDDRAKNPKPEVPASVRVKRESALLKPKPKVQQSATTSSSALKPSVAPIRSEPRPSSSVSKPQSIDDSYMAFLEDMKELGALDE
;
A
#
# COMPACT_ATOMS: atom_id res chain seq x y z
N MET A 1 -8.87 -34.38 -15.69
CA MET A 1 -7.63 -33.58 -15.84
C MET A 1 -7.98 -32.11 -16.04
N LYS A 2 -7.07 -31.15 -15.77
CA LYS A 2 -7.30 -29.72 -16.09
C LYS A 2 -7.28 -29.55 -17.63
N THR A 3 -8.33 -29.03 -18.23
CA THR A 3 -8.43 -28.79 -19.69
C THR A 3 -8.29 -27.30 -20.06
N THR A 4 -8.03 -27.03 -21.33
CA THR A 4 -8.04 -25.68 -21.91
C THR A 4 -9.47 -25.26 -22.26
N LYS A 5 -9.68 -23.97 -22.62
CA LYS A 5 -11.00 -23.44 -22.99
C LYS A 5 -11.59 -24.14 -24.24
N GLY A 6 -10.75 -24.75 -25.08
CA GLY A 6 -11.14 -25.58 -26.23
C GLY A 6 -11.13 -27.08 -25.96
N GLY A 7 -11.36 -27.52 -24.72
CA GLY A 7 -11.48 -28.95 -24.36
C GLY A 7 -10.17 -29.75 -24.30
N LYS A 8 -9.17 -29.41 -25.11
CA LYS A 8 -7.85 -30.08 -25.14
C LYS A 8 -7.20 -30.11 -23.76
N VAL A 9 -6.67 -31.26 -23.34
CA VAL A 9 -5.98 -31.44 -22.05
C VAL A 9 -4.85 -30.42 -21.91
N MET A 10 -4.79 -29.73 -20.77
CA MET A 10 -3.83 -28.65 -20.55
C MET A 10 -2.47 -29.20 -20.12
N ASN A 11 -1.39 -28.69 -20.72
CA ASN A 11 -0.02 -29.00 -20.35
C ASN A 11 0.19 -28.78 -18.82
N PRO A 12 0.81 -29.72 -18.08
CA PRO A 12 1.04 -29.59 -16.64
C PRO A 12 1.81 -28.32 -16.25
N THR A 13 2.77 -27.88 -17.07
CA THR A 13 3.53 -26.63 -16.85
C THR A 13 2.63 -25.40 -16.94
N ASP A 14 1.74 -25.34 -17.92
CA ASP A 14 0.78 -24.23 -18.05
C ASP A 14 -0.33 -24.29 -16.99
N ALA A 15 -0.67 -25.48 -16.52
CA ALA A 15 -1.54 -25.65 -15.36
C ALA A 15 -0.91 -25.06 -14.09
N PHE A 16 0.41 -25.24 -13.88
CA PHE A 16 1.15 -24.62 -12.79
C PHE A 16 1.28 -23.10 -12.96
N ARG A 17 1.69 -22.61 -14.14
CA ARG A 17 1.77 -21.16 -14.43
C ARG A 17 0.44 -20.44 -14.21
N LYS A 18 -0.66 -20.99 -14.72
CA LYS A 18 -2.01 -20.43 -14.50
C LYS A 18 -2.43 -20.48 -13.03
N GLU A 19 -2.00 -21.49 -12.28
CA GLU A 19 -2.28 -21.56 -10.85
C GLU A 19 -1.48 -20.51 -10.05
N GLN A 20 -0.20 -20.29 -10.39
CA GLN A 20 0.60 -19.21 -9.81
C GLN A 20 0.00 -17.84 -10.14
N ARG A 21 -0.29 -17.55 -11.41
CA ARG A 21 -0.98 -16.31 -11.83
C ARG A 21 -2.35 -16.13 -11.13
N LYS A 22 -3.08 -17.22 -10.85
CA LYS A 22 -4.34 -17.18 -10.08
C LYS A 22 -4.11 -16.89 -8.59
N LYS A 23 -3.02 -17.39 -7.98
CA LYS A 23 -2.61 -17.08 -6.60
C LYS A 23 -2.14 -15.62 -6.48
N GLU A 24 -1.33 -15.16 -7.41
CA GLU A 24 -0.85 -13.78 -7.53
C GLU A 24 -2.01 -12.79 -7.75
N LEU A 25 -2.87 -13.02 -8.75
CA LEU A 25 -4.03 -12.17 -9.01
C LEU A 25 -4.99 -12.09 -7.80
N LYS A 26 -5.11 -13.18 -7.01
CA LYS A 26 -5.83 -13.15 -5.73
C LYS A 26 -5.13 -12.27 -4.68
N ARG A 27 -3.79 -12.26 -4.59
CA ARG A 27 -3.03 -11.34 -3.73
C ARG A 27 -3.22 -9.89 -4.18
N ASN A 28 -3.01 -9.59 -5.46
CA ASN A 28 -3.17 -8.24 -6.02
C ASN A 28 -4.62 -7.72 -5.86
N LYS A 29 -5.64 -8.59 -5.96
CA LYS A 29 -7.04 -8.21 -5.71
C LYS A 29 -7.34 -7.97 -4.21
N LYS A 30 -6.68 -8.67 -3.28
CA LYS A 30 -6.75 -8.38 -1.84
C LYS A 30 -6.04 -7.07 -1.50
N GLU A 31 -4.86 -6.84 -2.05
CA GLU A 31 -4.09 -5.62 -1.87
C GLU A 31 -4.84 -4.39 -2.40
N ARG A 32 -5.33 -4.43 -3.65
CA ARG A 32 -6.17 -3.36 -4.22
C ARG A 32 -7.41 -3.06 -3.38
N LYS A 33 -8.00 -4.07 -2.70
CA LYS A 33 -9.08 -3.86 -1.72
C LYS A 33 -8.59 -3.11 -0.48
N LYS A 34 -7.47 -3.52 0.13
CA LYS A 34 -6.85 -2.83 1.28
C LYS A 34 -6.47 -1.38 0.94
N VAL A 35 -5.81 -1.16 -0.20
CA VAL A 35 -5.44 0.18 -0.69
C VAL A 35 -6.68 1.05 -0.89
N ARG A 36 -7.75 0.50 -1.47
CA ARG A 36 -9.04 1.21 -1.60
C ARG A 36 -9.66 1.53 -0.25
N GLU A 37 -9.65 0.60 0.70
CA GLU A 37 -10.21 0.78 2.05
C GLU A 37 -9.46 1.86 2.83
N VAL A 38 -8.12 1.84 2.83
CA VAL A 38 -7.28 2.90 3.41
C VAL A 38 -7.49 4.24 2.70
N GLY A 39 -7.61 4.24 1.37
CA GLY A 39 -7.87 5.43 0.58
C GLY A 39 -9.26 6.03 0.80
N ILE A 40 -10.24 5.24 1.24
CA ILE A 40 -11.56 5.72 1.68
C ILE A 40 -11.46 6.28 3.10
N LEU A 41 -10.81 5.58 4.03
CA LEU A 41 -10.69 6.01 5.43
C LEU A 41 -9.96 7.35 5.58
N LYS A 42 -8.97 7.60 4.70
CA LYS A 42 -8.22 8.87 4.59
C LYS A 42 -9.01 10.04 4.00
N LYS A 43 -10.24 9.84 3.52
CA LYS A 43 -11.10 10.95 3.11
C LYS A 43 -11.78 11.55 4.33
N ASP A 44 -11.89 12.87 4.34
CA ASP A 44 -12.58 13.59 5.40
C ASP A 44 -14.09 13.59 5.14
N PRO A 45 -14.91 13.08 6.09
CA PRO A 45 -16.36 13.03 5.93
C PRO A 45 -16.97 14.43 5.89
N GLU A 46 -16.45 15.36 6.70
CA GLU A 46 -16.89 16.76 6.77
C GLU A 46 -16.74 17.48 5.42
N ALA A 47 -15.59 17.31 4.74
CA ALA A 47 -15.36 17.91 3.42
C ALA A 47 -16.29 17.34 2.33
N ILE A 48 -16.91 16.18 2.55
CA ILE A 48 -17.94 15.61 1.66
C ILE A 48 -19.33 16.11 2.07
N LEU A 49 -19.61 16.26 3.37
CA LEU A 49 -20.83 16.91 3.85
C LEU A 49 -20.96 18.34 3.34
N GLU A 50 -19.90 19.15 3.44
CA GLU A 50 -19.89 20.54 2.93
C GLU A 50 -20.22 20.58 1.42
N GLN A 51 -19.72 19.61 0.64
CA GLN A 51 -20.05 19.50 -0.79
C GLN A 51 -21.49 19.05 -1.05
N ILE A 52 -22.07 18.19 -0.18
CA ILE A 52 -23.48 17.82 -0.24
C ILE A 52 -24.35 19.02 0.13
N GLU A 53 -24.05 19.70 1.24
CA GLU A 53 -24.78 20.87 1.73
C GLU A 53 -24.76 22.01 0.71
N LYS A 54 -23.61 22.24 0.05
CA LYS A 54 -23.51 23.21 -1.07
C LYS A 54 -24.40 22.83 -2.25
N LEU A 55 -24.53 21.54 -2.58
CA LEU A 55 -25.48 21.07 -3.61
C LEU A 55 -26.94 21.10 -3.13
N GLU A 56 -27.20 21.08 -1.83
CA GLU A 56 -28.53 21.24 -1.24
C GLU A 56 -28.99 22.69 -1.21
N LYS A 57 -28.11 23.63 -0.82
CA LYS A 57 -28.38 25.07 -0.91
C LYS A 57 -28.76 25.46 -2.35
N MET A 58 -27.96 25.05 -3.34
CA MET A 58 -28.29 25.22 -4.77
C MET A 58 -29.56 24.47 -5.26
N LYS A 59 -30.15 23.59 -4.45
CA LYS A 59 -31.44 22.92 -4.72
C LYS A 59 -32.60 23.61 -3.97
N ALA A 60 -32.33 24.30 -2.87
CA ALA A 60 -33.28 25.17 -2.18
C ALA A 60 -33.48 26.47 -2.99
N ASP A 61 -32.40 27.02 -3.53
CA ASP A 61 -32.40 28.25 -4.34
C ASP A 61 -33.01 28.05 -5.75
N GLY A 62 -33.31 26.82 -6.16
CA GLY A 62 -33.91 26.53 -7.47
C GLY A 62 -33.78 25.09 -7.97
N ALA A 63 -34.18 24.87 -9.23
CA ALA A 63 -34.19 23.54 -9.84
C ALA A 63 -32.78 23.00 -10.13
N LEU A 64 -32.32 22.05 -9.32
CA LEU A 64 -31.02 21.40 -9.51
C LEU A 64 -30.98 20.46 -10.73
N ASP A 65 -30.00 20.63 -11.63
CA ASP A 65 -29.78 19.81 -12.83
C ASP A 65 -29.62 18.30 -12.57
N LYS A 66 -29.94 17.48 -13.57
CA LYS A 66 -29.72 16.00 -13.53
C LYS A 66 -28.26 15.65 -13.17
N ALA A 67 -27.28 16.36 -13.74
CA ALA A 67 -25.85 16.14 -13.46
C ALA A 67 -25.48 16.44 -12.00
N ARG A 68 -25.97 17.57 -11.46
CA ARG A 68 -25.74 17.97 -10.06
C ARG A 68 -26.44 17.03 -9.08
N LYS A 69 -27.67 16.57 -9.38
CA LYS A 69 -28.39 15.52 -8.64
C LYS A 69 -27.59 14.20 -8.61
N HIS A 70 -26.98 13.80 -9.73
CA HIS A 70 -26.13 12.61 -9.76
C HIS A 70 -24.84 12.80 -8.95
N LYS A 71 -24.19 13.97 -9.03
CA LYS A 71 -23.02 14.30 -8.20
C LYS A 71 -23.34 14.27 -6.70
N LYS A 72 -24.49 14.81 -6.28
CA LYS A 72 -24.98 14.74 -4.90
C LYS A 72 -25.05 13.29 -4.41
N ARG A 73 -25.71 12.43 -5.18
CA ARG A 73 -25.83 10.99 -4.87
C ARG A 73 -24.48 10.29 -4.77
N GLN A 74 -23.53 10.58 -5.66
CA GLN A 74 -22.17 10.00 -5.58
C GLN A 74 -21.42 10.44 -4.30
N LEU A 75 -21.63 11.67 -3.85
CA LEU A 75 -21.06 12.18 -2.60
C LEU A 75 -21.73 11.54 -1.38
N GLU A 76 -23.06 11.40 -1.37
CA GLU A 76 -23.82 10.66 -0.35
C GLU A 76 -23.36 9.20 -0.24
N ASP A 77 -23.25 8.48 -1.37
CA ASP A 77 -22.76 7.10 -1.43
C ASP A 77 -21.32 6.99 -0.88
N THR A 78 -20.48 7.99 -1.16
CA THR A 78 -19.09 8.05 -0.66
C THR A 78 -19.06 8.35 0.85
N TYR A 79 -19.86 9.30 1.33
CA TYR A 79 -19.97 9.67 2.74
C TYR A 79 -20.46 8.48 3.57
N ASN A 80 -21.56 7.85 3.16
CA ASN A 80 -22.12 6.66 3.83
C ASN A 80 -21.09 5.52 3.92
N LEU A 81 -20.28 5.33 2.88
CA LEU A 81 -19.20 4.34 2.89
C LEU A 81 -18.06 4.70 3.86
N ILE A 82 -17.71 5.98 3.99
CA ILE A 82 -16.70 6.46 4.95
C ILE A 82 -17.21 6.33 6.38
N VAL A 83 -18.42 6.81 6.68
CA VAL A 83 -19.03 6.71 8.02
C VAL A 83 -19.14 5.26 8.45
N LYS A 84 -19.64 4.38 7.57
CA LYS A 84 -19.69 2.94 7.84
C LYS A 84 -18.29 2.36 8.11
N LYS A 85 -17.27 2.78 7.36
CA LYS A 85 -15.90 2.29 7.55
C LYS A 85 -15.21 2.83 8.81
N ARG A 86 -15.48 4.08 9.19
CA ARG A 86 -15.04 4.66 10.48
C ARG A 86 -15.70 3.95 11.64
N LYS A 87 -17.02 3.75 11.60
CA LYS A 87 -17.78 2.99 12.62
C LYS A 87 -17.33 1.54 12.74
N GLU A 88 -17.18 0.81 11.62
CA GLU A 88 -16.63 -0.56 11.60
C GLU A 88 -15.19 -0.65 12.14
N TYR A 89 -14.41 0.43 12.10
CA TYR A 89 -13.05 0.47 12.64
C TYR A 89 -13.08 0.79 14.14
N GLU A 90 -13.89 1.77 14.55
CA GLU A 90 -14.10 2.15 15.94
C GLU A 90 -14.71 1.00 16.76
N GLU A 91 -15.71 0.29 16.22
CA GLU A 91 -16.28 -0.91 16.85
C GLU A 91 -15.22 -2.00 17.04
N LYS A 92 -14.31 -2.22 16.07
CA LYS A 92 -13.20 -3.17 16.24
C LYS A 92 -12.17 -2.73 17.27
N MET A 93 -11.96 -1.42 17.43
CA MET A 93 -11.07 -0.89 18.47
C MET A 93 -11.73 -0.99 19.86
N LYS A 94 -13.03 -0.75 19.96
CA LYS A 94 -13.83 -0.97 21.18
C LYS A 94 -13.92 -2.46 21.55
N GLU A 95 -14.20 -3.34 20.59
CA GLU A 95 -14.20 -4.80 20.77
C GLU A 95 -12.83 -5.29 21.27
N LYS A 96 -11.73 -4.83 20.66
CA LYS A 96 -10.37 -5.14 21.14
C LYS A 96 -10.10 -4.60 22.53
N ALA A 97 -10.48 -3.37 22.83
CA ALA A 97 -10.30 -2.78 24.16
C ALA A 97 -11.11 -3.54 25.24
N ILE A 98 -12.35 -3.93 24.94
CA ILE A 98 -13.19 -4.76 25.82
C ILE A 98 -12.57 -6.15 26.00
N LEU A 99 -12.03 -6.74 24.94
CA LEU A 99 -11.39 -8.05 24.98
C LEU A 99 -10.06 -8.04 25.76
N ASP A 100 -9.26 -6.97 25.65
CA ASP A 100 -8.08 -6.76 26.50
C ASP A 100 -8.48 -6.49 27.95
N HIS A 101 -9.54 -5.72 28.19
CA HIS A 101 -10.06 -5.49 29.54
C HIS A 101 -10.62 -6.78 30.18
N GLN A 102 -11.16 -7.71 29.39
CA GLN A 102 -11.53 -9.06 29.85
C GLN A 102 -10.32 -10.00 30.04
N ARG A 103 -9.21 -9.79 29.32
CA ARG A 103 -7.94 -10.49 29.58
C ARG A 103 -7.13 -9.88 30.73
N GLY A 104 -7.45 -8.64 31.10
CA GLY A 104 -6.87 -7.88 32.20
C GLY A 104 -7.82 -7.67 33.36
N ARG A 105 -8.35 -8.75 33.96
CA ARG A 105 -8.66 -8.74 35.40
C ARG A 105 -7.39 -9.10 36.17
N PRO A 106 -6.69 -8.15 36.82
CA PRO A 106 -6.27 -8.41 38.18
C PRO A 106 -7.55 -8.50 39.03
N ALA A 107 -7.79 -9.65 39.65
CA ALA A 107 -8.65 -9.68 40.82
C ALA A 107 -7.83 -9.06 41.97
N ALA A 108 -8.40 -8.07 42.66
CA ALA A 108 -7.84 -7.40 43.83
C ALA A 108 -6.40 -6.88 43.70
N GLU A 109 -6.26 -5.60 43.35
CA GLU A 109 -5.13 -4.80 43.84
C GLU A 109 -5.50 -4.23 45.22
N GLU A 110 -5.20 -4.97 46.28
CA GLU A 110 -4.69 -4.38 47.54
C GLU A 110 -4.04 -5.45 48.42
N ASP A 111 -2.92 -5.08 49.05
CA ASP A 111 -2.21 -5.76 50.15
C ASP A 111 -1.72 -7.22 49.95
N ASP A 112 -0.58 -7.38 49.25
CA ASP A 112 0.34 -8.49 49.57
C ASP A 112 1.83 -8.14 49.27
N ARG A 113 2.28 -6.98 49.78
CA ARG A 113 3.70 -6.56 49.66
C ARG A 113 4.60 -7.19 50.74
N ALA A 114 4.34 -8.43 51.16
CA ALA A 114 5.02 -9.00 52.32
C ALA A 114 5.21 -10.54 52.38
N LYS A 115 5.36 -11.27 51.26
CA LYS A 115 6.01 -12.62 51.24
C LYS A 115 6.58 -13.01 49.88
N ASN A 116 7.91 -12.94 49.74
CA ASN A 116 8.73 -14.04 49.19
C ASN A 116 10.23 -13.64 49.16
N PRO A 117 11.11 -14.31 49.91
CA PRO A 117 12.55 -14.05 49.85
C PRO A 117 13.15 -14.57 48.53
N LYS A 118 14.12 -13.84 47.99
CA LYS A 118 14.91 -14.30 46.83
C LYS A 118 15.80 -15.47 47.25
N PRO A 119 15.90 -16.56 46.47
CA PRO A 119 16.93 -17.57 46.70
C PRO A 119 18.29 -17.01 46.29
N GLU A 120 19.19 -16.84 47.26
CA GLU A 120 20.61 -16.63 46.98
C GLU A 120 21.23 -17.92 46.43
N VAL A 121 21.84 -17.85 45.26
CA VAL A 121 22.67 -18.94 44.73
C VAL A 121 24.08 -18.84 45.31
N PRO A 122 24.59 -19.85 46.02
CA PRO A 122 25.90 -19.78 46.66
C PRO A 122 27.02 -19.69 45.62
N ALA A 123 27.98 -18.78 45.85
CA ALA A 123 29.02 -18.39 44.90
C ALA A 123 30.13 -19.44 44.64
N SER A 124 29.94 -20.68 45.11
CA SER A 124 30.94 -21.76 45.08
C SER A 124 30.93 -22.65 43.82
N VAL A 125 29.96 -22.49 42.90
CA VAL A 125 29.86 -23.30 41.66
C VAL A 125 30.42 -22.56 40.42
N ARG A 126 31.47 -21.74 40.60
CA ARG A 126 32.18 -21.11 39.48
C ARG A 126 33.42 -21.91 39.09
N VAL A 127 33.20 -23.10 38.53
CA VAL A 127 34.27 -23.96 38.00
C VAL A 127 34.97 -23.22 36.85
N LYS A 128 36.24 -22.89 37.08
CA LYS A 128 37.15 -22.25 36.14
C LYS A 128 37.31 -23.15 34.91
N ARG A 129 36.86 -22.68 33.73
CA ARG A 129 37.24 -23.28 32.43
C ARG A 129 38.04 -22.26 31.63
N GLU A 130 39.19 -22.71 31.17
CA GLU A 130 40.29 -21.92 30.64
C GLU A 130 40.48 -22.21 29.14
N SER A 131 40.89 -21.19 28.38
CA SER A 131 41.20 -21.25 26.93
C SER A 131 39.99 -21.54 26.00
N ALA A 132 39.98 -21.15 24.71
CA ALA A 132 41.10 -20.77 23.86
C ALA A 132 40.82 -19.63 22.85
N LEU A 133 41.93 -19.07 22.36
CA LEU A 133 42.12 -18.03 21.34
C LEU A 133 41.17 -18.06 20.13
N LEU A 134 40.73 -16.87 19.72
CA LEU A 134 40.22 -16.59 18.37
C LEU A 134 41.37 -16.35 17.39
N LYS A 135 41.37 -17.02 16.21
CA LYS A 135 42.25 -16.72 15.07
C LYS A 135 41.46 -16.00 13.95
N PRO A 136 42.01 -14.99 13.24
CA PRO A 136 41.26 -14.23 12.24
C PRO A 136 41.67 -14.47 10.75
N LYS A 137 40.72 -14.17 9.84
CA LYS A 137 40.83 -13.93 8.35
C LYS A 137 40.99 -15.15 7.40
N PRO A 138 40.69 -15.06 6.07
CA PRO A 138 39.97 -14.01 5.29
C PRO A 138 38.91 -14.45 4.22
N LYS A 139 37.81 -13.69 4.10
CA LYS A 139 37.26 -12.97 2.91
C LYS A 139 37.13 -13.60 1.49
N VAL A 140 35.87 -13.76 1.01
CA VAL A 140 35.30 -13.43 -0.36
C VAL A 140 33.78 -13.18 -0.14
N GLN A 141 33.19 -11.98 -0.32
CA GLN A 141 32.55 -11.41 -1.54
C GLN A 141 31.47 -12.34 -2.18
N GLN A 142 30.24 -11.96 -2.58
CA GLN A 142 29.46 -10.74 -2.92
C GLN A 142 27.95 -11.08 -2.68
N SER A 143 26.93 -10.23 -2.78
CA SER A 143 26.71 -8.76 -2.71
C SER A 143 25.19 -8.55 -2.60
N ALA A 144 24.72 -7.67 -1.72
CA ALA A 144 23.29 -7.31 -1.62
C ALA A 144 23.10 -5.82 -1.93
N THR A 145 22.09 -5.49 -2.73
CA THR A 145 21.66 -4.11 -2.97
C THR A 145 20.22 -3.91 -2.51
N THR A 146 20.08 -3.16 -1.42
CA THR A 146 18.83 -2.60 -0.91
C THR A 146 18.85 -1.09 -1.09
N SER A 147 17.80 -0.52 -1.68
CA SER A 147 17.53 0.93 -1.67
C SER A 147 16.03 1.14 -1.92
N SER A 148 15.17 1.53 -0.97
CA SER A 148 15.12 2.68 -0.05
C SER A 148 14.63 4.00 -0.70
N SER A 149 13.52 4.54 -0.16
CA SER A 149 13.06 5.96 -0.16
C SER A 149 13.13 6.78 -1.47
N ALA A 150 12.06 7.32 -2.07
CA ALA A 150 10.91 8.15 -1.60
C ALA A 150 11.17 9.68 -1.52
N LEU A 151 10.13 10.44 -1.93
CA LEU A 151 9.83 11.89 -1.74
C LEU A 151 10.22 12.90 -2.85
N LYS A 152 9.46 14.01 -2.89
CA LYS A 152 9.48 15.15 -3.84
C LYS A 152 9.62 16.51 -3.10
N PRO A 153 9.91 17.62 -3.82
CA PRO A 153 9.48 19.01 -3.56
C PRO A 153 8.52 19.54 -4.69
N SER A 154 8.43 20.87 -4.92
CA SER A 154 7.69 21.53 -6.04
C SER A 154 8.21 22.97 -6.32
N VAL A 155 7.58 23.70 -7.26
CA VAL A 155 7.71 25.16 -7.61
C VAL A 155 8.96 25.51 -8.49
N ALA A 156 8.92 25.85 -9.81
CA ALA A 156 8.28 26.93 -10.63
C ALA A 156 9.06 28.28 -10.66
N PRO A 157 8.99 29.21 -11.68
CA PRO A 157 8.33 29.24 -13.01
C PRO A 157 9.27 29.73 -14.19
N ILE A 158 8.71 30.30 -15.31
CA ILE A 158 9.29 30.93 -16.58
C ILE A 158 8.87 30.10 -17.84
N ARG A 159 7.99 30.45 -18.81
CA ARG A 159 7.63 31.64 -19.67
C ARG A 159 8.78 32.06 -20.61
N SER A 160 8.73 32.05 -21.95
CA SER A 160 7.72 31.92 -23.06
C SER A 160 8.42 31.24 -24.27
N GLU A 161 7.84 30.82 -25.41
CA GLU A 161 6.89 31.43 -26.40
C GLU A 161 6.21 30.33 -27.28
N PRO A 162 5.29 30.65 -28.21
CA PRO A 162 4.41 29.65 -28.87
C PRO A 162 4.62 29.37 -30.38
N ARG A 163 4.04 28.23 -30.83
CA ARG A 163 3.70 27.82 -32.24
C ARG A 163 4.83 27.26 -33.12
N PRO A 164 4.52 26.47 -34.18
CA PRO A 164 3.18 26.16 -34.73
C PRO A 164 2.71 24.70 -34.59
N SER A 165 1.44 24.51 -34.96
CA SER A 165 0.68 23.26 -34.92
C SER A 165 0.83 22.41 -36.18
N SER A 166 0.88 21.08 -36.04
CA SER A 166 0.48 20.16 -37.12
C SER A 166 -0.18 18.86 -36.61
N SER A 167 -1.45 18.69 -36.98
CA SER A 167 -2.13 17.42 -37.28
C SER A 167 -1.99 16.21 -36.34
N VAL A 168 -2.99 16.03 -35.48
CA VAL A 168 -3.83 14.82 -35.34
C VAL A 168 -3.25 13.47 -35.85
N SER A 169 -2.78 12.68 -34.88
CA SER A 169 -2.80 11.20 -34.81
C SER A 169 -2.52 10.36 -36.08
N LYS A 170 -1.30 9.83 -36.14
CA LYS A 170 -1.08 8.40 -36.44
C LYS A 170 -0.64 7.72 -35.14
N PRO A 171 -0.95 6.43 -34.89
CA PRO A 171 -0.19 5.69 -33.89
C PRO A 171 1.27 5.68 -34.35
N GLN A 172 2.20 6.15 -33.52
CA GLN A 172 3.63 6.11 -33.85
C GLN A 172 4.00 4.67 -34.18
N SER A 173 4.65 4.46 -35.33
CA SER A 173 5.12 3.12 -35.72
C SER A 173 6.07 2.59 -34.65
N ILE A 174 6.17 1.26 -34.54
CA ILE A 174 7.24 0.63 -33.77
C ILE A 174 8.60 1.18 -34.25
N ASP A 175 8.75 1.34 -35.57
CA ASP A 175 9.95 1.87 -36.20
C ASP A 175 10.21 3.33 -35.82
N ASP A 176 9.18 4.19 -35.80
CA ASP A 176 9.31 5.59 -35.36
C ASP A 176 9.81 5.67 -33.91
N SER A 177 9.27 4.82 -33.03
CA SER A 177 9.68 4.76 -31.62
C SER A 177 11.08 4.17 -31.42
N TYR A 178 11.51 3.27 -32.32
CA TYR A 178 12.84 2.68 -32.30
C TYR A 178 13.91 3.64 -32.82
N MET A 179 13.63 4.37 -33.91
CA MET A 179 14.55 5.37 -34.45
C MET A 179 14.76 6.52 -33.46
N ALA A 180 13.69 7.03 -32.82
CA ALA A 180 13.80 8.04 -31.78
C ALA A 180 14.63 7.57 -30.56
N PHE A 181 14.53 6.28 -30.19
CA PHE A 181 15.35 5.70 -29.12
C PHE A 181 16.83 5.56 -29.52
N LEU A 182 17.12 5.21 -30.78
CA LEU A 182 18.49 5.17 -31.29
C LEU A 182 19.11 6.57 -31.38
N GLU A 183 18.31 7.58 -31.73
CA GLU A 183 18.73 8.98 -31.77
C GLU A 183 19.06 9.51 -30.37
N ASP A 184 18.20 9.26 -29.38
CA ASP A 184 18.45 9.54 -27.94
C ASP A 184 19.71 8.81 -27.41
N MET A 185 19.93 7.55 -27.82
CA MET A 185 21.14 6.80 -27.45
C MET A 185 22.42 7.31 -28.13
N LYS A 186 22.30 7.91 -29.32
CA LYS A 186 23.40 8.57 -30.02
C LYS A 186 23.73 9.92 -29.40
N GLU A 187 22.73 10.73 -29.04
CA GLU A 187 22.93 12.00 -28.31
C GLU A 187 23.58 11.79 -26.94
N LEU A 188 23.30 10.66 -26.28
CA LEU A 188 23.93 10.25 -25.02
C LEU A 188 25.35 9.69 -25.17
N GLY A 189 25.92 9.65 -26.39
CA GLY A 189 27.27 9.12 -26.65
C GLY A 189 27.42 7.62 -26.34
N ALA A 190 26.31 6.87 -26.32
CA ALA A 190 26.32 5.42 -26.11
C ALA A 190 26.50 4.63 -27.42
N LEU A 191 26.49 5.33 -28.56
CA LEU A 191 26.66 4.83 -29.92
C LEU A 191 27.59 5.77 -30.72
N ASP A 192 28.86 5.82 -30.31
CA ASP A 192 29.98 6.11 -31.21
C ASP A 192 30.42 4.79 -31.90
N GLU A 193 31.03 4.88 -33.09
CA GLU A 193 31.31 3.74 -34.01
C GLU A 193 32.19 2.61 -33.44
#